data_AF-A0A6V7PUA4-F1
#
_entry.id   AF-A0A6V7PUA4-F1
#
_cell.length_a   1.000
_cell.length_b   1.000
_cell.length_c   1.000
_cell.angle_alpha   90.00
_cell.angle_beta   90.00
_cell.angle_gamma   90.00
#
_symmetry.space_group_name_H-M   'P 1'
#
loop_
_entity.id
_entity.type
_entity.pdbx_description
1 polymer ?
#
loop_
_entity_poly.entity_id
_entity_poly.type
_entity_poly.pdbx_seq_one_letter_code
_entity_poly.pdbx_strand_id
1 'polypeptide(L)'
;MKYLVEVEKGREGSMVGPRWGPFTGACWDVFRMAVEKYPNNRMLGQREIVDGKAGKYVWKSYKEVHEIVMKVGASIRSCGVEQGRRCGIYGANCPEWMISMQACNAHGIYCVPLYDTLGAGAVEFILCHAEIQIAFVEEKKIGEMLKTFPNSTKFLKTIVSFGKVNTEQREVAEKHGLAFYSWDDFLQLGVVNSLIFQ
;
A
#
# COMPACT_ATOMS: atom_id res chain seq x y z
N MET A 1 -2.83 17.50 -5.51
CA MET A 1 -3.47 16.76 -6.63
C MET A 1 -4.82 16.23 -6.13
N LYS A 2 -5.93 16.59 -6.81
CA LYS A 2 -7.30 16.13 -6.52
C LYS A 2 -7.51 14.82 -7.28
N TYR A 3 -7.56 13.69 -6.57
CA TYR A 3 -8.04 12.44 -7.17
C TYR A 3 -9.55 12.32 -6.90
N LEU A 4 -10.31 12.15 -7.98
CA LEU A 4 -11.70 11.68 -7.94
C LEU A 4 -11.62 10.18 -8.21
N VAL A 5 -11.84 9.36 -7.18
CA VAL A 5 -12.08 7.94 -7.35
C VAL A 5 -13.57 7.81 -7.69
N GLU A 6 -13.90 7.61 -8.96
CA GLU A 6 -15.23 7.15 -9.32
C GLU A 6 -15.22 5.62 -9.27
N VAL A 7 -16.02 5.07 -8.37
CA VAL A 7 -16.42 3.67 -8.44
C VAL A 7 -17.41 3.59 -9.59
N GLU A 8 -16.99 3.03 -10.73
CA GLU A 8 -17.92 2.71 -11.81
C GLU A 8 -19.05 1.87 -11.21
N LYS A 9 -20.32 2.23 -11.47
CA LYS A 9 -21.46 1.41 -11.09
C LYS A 9 -21.19 0.01 -11.63
N GLY A 10 -20.91 -0.95 -10.74
CA GLY A 10 -20.76 -2.33 -11.13
C GLY A 10 -21.97 -2.70 -12.00
N ARG A 11 -21.73 -3.32 -13.16
CA ARG A 11 -22.83 -3.95 -13.90
C ARG A 11 -23.60 -4.80 -12.89
N GLU A 12 -24.91 -4.58 -12.78
CA GLU A 12 -25.79 -5.50 -12.08
C GLU A 12 -25.61 -6.87 -12.73
N GLY A 13 -24.72 -7.68 -12.12
CA GLY A 13 -24.79 -9.11 -12.32
C GLY A 13 -26.17 -9.54 -11.89
N SER A 14 -26.78 -10.47 -12.61
CA SER A 14 -27.98 -11.15 -12.12
C SER A 14 -27.76 -11.49 -10.64
N MET A 15 -28.68 -11.08 -9.77
CA MET A 15 -28.65 -11.32 -8.31
C MET A 15 -28.84 -12.80 -7.97
N VAL A 16 -28.23 -13.69 -8.75
CA VAL A 16 -27.95 -15.06 -8.36
C VAL A 16 -26.48 -15.10 -7.98
N GLY A 17 -26.10 -14.27 -7.00
CA GLY A 17 -24.86 -14.47 -6.30
C GLY A 17 -24.89 -15.85 -5.64
N PRO A 18 -23.77 -16.59 -5.56
CA PRO A 18 -23.76 -17.82 -4.79
C PRO A 18 -24.28 -17.53 -3.39
N ARG A 19 -25.10 -18.43 -2.83
CA ARG A 19 -25.45 -18.39 -1.41
C ARG A 19 -24.14 -18.46 -0.62
N TRP A 20 -23.60 -17.31 -0.23
CA TRP A 20 -22.46 -17.24 0.65
C TRP A 20 -22.94 -17.78 1.99
N GLY A 21 -22.60 -19.05 2.28
CA GLY A 21 -22.65 -19.57 3.64
C GLY A 21 -21.76 -18.72 4.56
N PRO A 22 -21.78 -18.93 5.88
CA PRO A 22 -20.94 -18.17 6.81
C PRO A 22 -19.49 -18.15 6.30
N PHE A 23 -19.01 -16.96 5.95
CA PHE A 23 -17.67 -16.78 5.41
C PHE A 23 -16.68 -16.86 6.58
N THR A 24 -16.00 -18.00 6.71
CA THR A 24 -15.01 -18.26 7.79
C THR A 24 -13.57 -17.93 7.37
N GLY A 25 -13.37 -17.25 6.24
CA GLY A 25 -12.04 -16.92 5.68
C GLY A 25 -11.54 -15.52 6.04
N ALA A 26 -10.23 -15.30 5.94
CA ALA A 26 -9.62 -13.98 6.10
C ALA A 26 -9.96 -13.06 4.91
N CYS A 27 -9.77 -11.74 5.05
CA CYS A 27 -9.92 -10.80 3.92
C CYS A 27 -9.07 -11.20 2.71
N TRP A 28 -7.92 -11.81 2.95
CA TRP A 28 -7.06 -12.38 1.92
C TRP A 28 -7.75 -13.50 1.11
N ASP A 29 -8.51 -14.38 1.75
CA ASP A 29 -9.19 -15.48 1.06
C ASP A 29 -10.21 -14.97 0.05
N VAL A 30 -10.96 -13.91 0.40
CA VAL A 30 -11.91 -13.27 -0.51
C VAL A 30 -11.18 -12.79 -1.78
N PHE A 31 -10.07 -12.10 -1.59
CA PHE A 31 -9.30 -11.55 -2.70
C PHE A 31 -8.65 -12.65 -3.54
N ARG A 32 -7.99 -13.63 -2.92
CA ARG A 32 -7.38 -14.77 -3.61
C ARG A 32 -8.40 -15.57 -4.43
N MET A 33 -9.58 -15.85 -3.87
CA MET A 33 -10.65 -16.53 -4.58
C MET A 33 -11.14 -15.72 -5.79
N ALA A 34 -11.21 -14.39 -5.68
CA ALA A 34 -11.57 -13.53 -6.81
C ALA A 34 -10.49 -13.55 -7.92
N VAL A 35 -9.20 -13.59 -7.55
CA VAL A 35 -8.08 -13.74 -8.49
C VAL A 35 -8.15 -15.07 -9.23
N GLU A 36 -8.40 -16.17 -8.52
CA GLU A 36 -8.52 -17.51 -9.11
C GLU A 36 -9.70 -17.59 -10.08
N LYS A 37 -10.84 -16.99 -9.72
CA LYS A 37 -12.08 -17.09 -10.49
C LYS A 37 -12.16 -16.10 -11.66
N TYR A 38 -11.58 -14.91 -11.51
CA TYR A 38 -11.72 -13.81 -12.46
C TYR A 38 -10.37 -13.11 -12.79
N PRO A 39 -9.31 -13.86 -13.17
CA PRO A 39 -7.96 -13.33 -13.25
C PRO A 39 -7.82 -12.14 -14.23
N ASN A 40 -8.55 -12.17 -15.34
CA ASN A 40 -8.44 -11.17 -16.41
C ASN A 40 -9.46 -10.02 -16.28
N ASN A 41 -10.33 -10.04 -15.28
CA ASN A 41 -11.29 -8.96 -15.07
C ASN A 41 -10.58 -7.70 -14.53
N ARG A 42 -11.09 -6.53 -14.90
CA ARG A 42 -10.63 -5.23 -14.37
C ARG A 42 -10.84 -5.18 -12.86
N MET A 43 -9.80 -4.79 -12.12
CA MET A 43 -9.84 -4.65 -10.67
C MET A 43 -9.57 -3.22 -10.22
N LEU A 44 -8.40 -2.67 -10.56
CA LEU A 44 -8.00 -1.32 -10.13
C LEU A 44 -7.88 -0.41 -11.34
N GLY A 45 -8.66 0.66 -11.33
CA GLY A 45 -8.67 1.68 -12.38
C GLY A 45 -8.09 2.97 -11.86
N GLN A 46 -7.22 3.59 -12.65
CA GLN A 46 -6.72 4.94 -12.41
C GLN A 46 -6.84 5.79 -13.67
N ARG A 47 -7.07 7.08 -13.52
CA ARG A 47 -7.14 8.01 -14.66
C ARG A 47 -5.76 8.58 -14.92
N GLU A 48 -5.30 8.47 -16.16
CA GLU A 48 -4.12 9.21 -16.60
C GLU A 48 -4.42 10.70 -16.56
N ILE A 49 -3.48 11.51 -16.09
CA ILE A 49 -3.58 12.96 -16.16
C ILE A 49 -2.87 13.42 -17.43
N VAL A 50 -3.62 13.96 -18.38
CA VAL A 50 -3.11 14.52 -19.64
C VAL A 50 -3.43 16.01 -19.63
N ASP A 51 -2.39 16.85 -19.73
CA ASP A 51 -2.51 18.32 -19.68
C ASP A 51 -3.29 18.85 -18.46
N GLY A 52 -3.07 18.22 -17.29
CA GLY A 52 -3.75 18.58 -16.04
C GLY A 52 -5.22 18.18 -15.97
N LYS A 53 -5.76 17.50 -16.99
CA LYS A 53 -7.13 16.99 -17.03
C LYS A 53 -7.14 15.48 -16.90
N ALA A 54 -8.18 14.98 -16.25
CA ALA A 54 -8.36 13.55 -16.07
C ALA A 54 -8.76 12.91 -17.41
N GLY A 55 -7.89 12.05 -17.93
CA GLY A 55 -8.04 11.30 -19.17
C GLY A 55 -8.82 10.00 -18.97
N LYS A 56 -8.48 8.99 -19.78
CA LYS A 56 -9.10 7.67 -19.76
C LYS A 56 -8.63 6.85 -18.55
N TYR A 57 -9.46 5.87 -18.17
CA TYR A 57 -9.05 4.87 -17.18
C TYR A 57 -8.07 3.87 -17.79
N VAL A 58 -6.97 3.65 -17.08
CA VAL A 58 -6.05 2.53 -17.25
C VAL A 58 -6.33 1.55 -16.13
N TRP A 59 -6.53 0.28 -16.50
CA TRP A 59 -6.97 -0.76 -15.59
C TRP A 59 -5.87 -1.80 -15.39
N LYS A 60 -5.73 -2.28 -14.15
CA LYS A 60 -5.03 -3.52 -13.82
C LYS A 60 -6.05 -4.62 -13.59
N SER A 61 -5.76 -5.80 -14.12
CA SER A 61 -6.52 -7.02 -13.89
C SER A 61 -6.28 -7.58 -12.49
N TYR A 62 -7.16 -8.47 -12.03
CA TYR A 62 -6.97 -9.18 -10.76
C TYR A 62 -5.62 -9.93 -10.71
N LYS A 63 -5.22 -10.57 -11.81
CA LYS A 63 -3.95 -11.29 -11.91
C LYS A 63 -2.76 -10.35 -11.74
N GLU A 64 -2.74 -9.24 -12.47
CA GLU A 64 -1.65 -8.25 -12.36
C GLU A 64 -1.57 -7.65 -10.95
N VAL A 65 -2.70 -7.34 -10.33
CA VAL A 65 -2.74 -6.82 -8.96
C VAL A 65 -2.21 -7.85 -7.97
N HIS A 66 -2.62 -9.12 -8.09
CA HIS A 66 -2.13 -10.20 -7.24
C HIS A 66 -0.60 -10.38 -7.35
N GLU A 67 -0.05 -10.36 -8.56
CA GLU A 67 1.40 -10.46 -8.77
C GLU A 67 2.16 -9.32 -8.07
N ILE A 68 1.63 -8.09 -8.11
CA ILE A 68 2.23 -6.94 -7.41
C ILE A 68 2.08 -7.11 -5.89
N VAL A 69 0.91 -7.55 -5.41
CA VAL A 69 0.65 -7.81 -3.98
C VAL A 69 1.67 -8.80 -3.41
N MET A 70 1.95 -9.89 -4.11
CA MET A 70 2.95 -10.88 -3.66
C MET A 70 4.37 -10.30 -3.59
N LYS A 71 4.74 -9.42 -4.53
CA LYS A 71 6.04 -8.72 -4.52
C LYS A 71 6.14 -7.75 -3.34
N VAL A 72 5.13 -6.89 -3.16
CA VAL A 72 5.07 -5.96 -2.02
C VAL A 72 5.14 -6.71 -0.70
N GLY A 73 4.38 -7.80 -0.57
CA GLY A 73 4.39 -8.65 0.60
C GLY A 73 5.76 -9.24 0.91
N ALA A 74 6.44 -9.82 -0.09
CA ALA A 74 7.81 -10.31 0.06
C ALA A 74 8.80 -9.21 0.48
N SER A 75 8.66 -8.00 -0.04
CA SER A 75 9.51 -6.86 0.34
C SER A 75 9.24 -6.37 1.77
N ILE A 76 7.97 -6.35 2.21
CA ILE A 76 7.61 -6.07 3.61
C ILE A 76 8.29 -7.08 4.54
N ARG A 77 8.30 -8.35 4.15
CA ARG A 77 9.00 -9.42 4.90
C ARG A 77 10.51 -9.22 4.95
N SER A 78 11.13 -8.82 3.83
CA SER A 78 12.56 -8.46 3.78
C SER A 78 12.92 -7.30 4.70
N CYS A 79 11.99 -6.40 5.01
CA CYS A 79 12.18 -5.34 6.01
C CYS A 79 12.00 -5.82 7.47
N GLY A 80 11.79 -7.12 7.70
CA GLY A 80 11.62 -7.70 9.04
C GLY A 80 10.24 -7.48 9.65
N VAL A 81 9.22 -7.15 8.85
CA VAL A 81 7.86 -6.96 9.34
C VAL A 81 7.12 -8.31 9.35
N GLU A 82 6.92 -8.82 10.56
CA GLU A 82 6.33 -10.12 10.84
C GLU A 82 4.80 -10.11 10.93
N GLN A 83 4.18 -11.29 10.92
CA GLN A 83 2.75 -11.45 11.17
C GLN A 83 2.37 -10.81 12.52
N GLY A 84 1.22 -10.14 12.57
CA GLY A 84 0.72 -9.44 13.76
C GLY A 84 1.36 -8.07 13.99
N ARG A 85 2.34 -7.66 13.19
CA ARG A 85 2.88 -6.29 13.19
C ARG A 85 1.98 -5.34 12.40
N ARG A 86 2.33 -4.05 12.41
CA ARG A 86 1.52 -2.96 11.85
C ARG A 86 2.24 -2.27 10.70
N CYS A 87 1.49 -2.00 9.64
CA CYS A 87 1.93 -1.22 8.49
C CYS A 87 1.02 0.00 8.33
N GLY A 88 1.62 1.18 8.23
CA GLY A 88 0.93 2.43 7.98
C GLY A 88 0.71 2.65 6.49
N ILE A 89 -0.45 3.18 6.10
CA ILE A 89 -0.70 3.62 4.73
C ILE A 89 -1.24 5.05 4.74
N TYR A 90 -0.43 6.03 4.33
CA TYR A 90 -0.72 7.46 4.44
C TYR A 90 -0.86 8.14 3.08
N GLY A 91 -2.07 8.51 2.71
CA GLY A 91 -2.32 9.19 1.45
C GLY A 91 -3.76 9.09 0.97
N ALA A 92 -4.03 9.74 -0.16
CA ALA A 92 -5.29 9.57 -0.86
C ALA A 92 -5.41 8.17 -1.49
N ASN A 93 -6.64 7.75 -1.78
CA ASN A 93 -6.92 6.47 -2.43
C ASN A 93 -6.24 6.41 -3.82
N CYS A 94 -5.39 5.42 -4.02
CA CYS A 94 -4.74 5.08 -5.29
C CYS A 94 -4.57 3.55 -5.42
N PRO A 95 -4.18 3.03 -6.61
CA PRO A 95 -3.92 1.60 -6.77
C PRO A 95 -2.88 1.05 -5.79
N GLU A 96 -1.78 1.77 -5.56
CA GLU A 96 -0.69 1.37 -4.66
C GLU A 96 -1.16 1.24 -3.22
N TRP A 97 -2.06 2.13 -2.78
CA TRP A 97 -2.71 2.06 -1.47
C TRP A 97 -3.47 0.75 -1.31
N MET A 98 -4.29 0.40 -2.30
CA MET A 98 -5.09 -0.83 -2.29
C MET A 98 -4.22 -2.08 -2.35
N ILE A 99 -3.16 -2.06 -3.16
CA ILE A 99 -2.18 -3.15 -3.26
C ILE A 99 -1.45 -3.34 -1.92
N SER A 100 -1.01 -2.25 -1.29
CA SER A 100 -0.34 -2.29 0.02
C SER A 100 -1.23 -2.88 1.11
N MET A 101 -2.52 -2.52 1.13
CA MET A 101 -3.50 -3.11 2.04
C MET A 101 -3.68 -4.62 1.78
N GLN A 102 -3.78 -5.05 0.51
CA GLN A 102 -3.90 -6.47 0.19
C GLN A 102 -2.63 -7.26 0.53
N ALA A 103 -1.44 -6.65 0.40
CA ALA A 103 -0.20 -7.25 0.88
C ALA A 103 -0.19 -7.43 2.41
N CYS A 104 -0.73 -6.46 3.15
CA CYS A 104 -0.90 -6.61 4.59
C CYS A 104 -1.82 -7.80 4.93
N ASN A 105 -2.97 -7.91 4.24
CA ASN A 105 -3.90 -9.03 4.41
C ASN A 105 -3.25 -10.38 4.11
N ALA A 106 -2.46 -10.48 3.03
CA ALA A 106 -1.79 -11.69 2.59
C ALA A 106 -0.77 -12.22 3.62
N HIS A 107 -0.13 -11.31 4.36
CA HIS A 107 0.94 -11.63 5.32
C HIS A 107 0.50 -11.53 6.79
N GLY A 108 -0.81 -11.38 7.05
CA GLY A 108 -1.34 -11.28 8.41
C GLY A 108 -0.82 -10.05 9.17
N ILE A 109 -0.58 -8.96 8.46
CA ILE A 109 -0.11 -7.67 8.99
C ILE A 109 -1.33 -6.75 9.14
N TYR A 110 -1.40 -6.02 10.26
CA TYR A 110 -2.47 -5.06 10.48
C TYR A 110 -2.20 -3.79 9.67
N CYS A 111 -3.07 -3.52 8.70
CA CYS A 111 -3.09 -2.26 7.95
C CYS A 111 -3.67 -1.15 8.82
N VAL A 112 -2.89 -0.08 9.04
CA VAL A 112 -3.31 1.12 9.77
C VAL A 112 -3.41 2.28 8.76
N PRO A 113 -4.62 2.69 8.35
CA PRO A 113 -4.78 3.78 7.41
C PRO A 113 -4.58 5.14 8.11
N LEU A 114 -3.85 6.05 7.47
CA LEU A 114 -3.70 7.44 7.88
C LEU A 114 -4.36 8.33 6.83
N TYR A 115 -5.35 9.12 7.25
CA TYR A 115 -6.09 10.01 6.34
C TYR A 115 -5.22 11.16 5.86
N ASP A 116 -5.34 11.51 4.58
CA ASP A 116 -4.55 12.57 3.94
C ASP A 116 -4.85 13.98 4.46
N THR A 117 -5.91 14.18 5.24
CA THR A 117 -6.24 15.47 5.86
C THR A 117 -5.59 15.66 7.24
N LEU A 118 -4.96 14.63 7.80
CA LEU A 118 -4.29 14.72 9.10
C LEU A 118 -3.00 15.56 9.02
N GLY A 119 -2.81 16.41 10.03
CA GLY A 119 -1.55 17.11 10.28
C GLY A 119 -0.54 16.26 11.07
N ALA A 120 0.72 16.68 11.09
CA ALA A 120 1.85 15.93 11.63
C ALA A 120 1.63 15.43 13.07
N GLY A 121 1.02 16.21 13.97
CA GLY A 121 0.80 15.78 15.35
C GLY A 121 -0.13 14.55 15.46
N ALA A 122 -1.20 14.50 14.66
CA ALA A 122 -2.10 13.35 14.63
C ALA A 122 -1.42 12.14 13.95
N VAL A 123 -0.64 12.39 12.90
CA VAL A 123 0.16 11.35 12.22
C VAL A 123 1.18 10.73 13.18
N GLU A 124 1.92 11.56 13.93
CA GLU A 124 2.88 11.12 14.94
C GLU A 124 2.20 10.26 16.01
N PHE A 125 1.08 10.74 16.55
CA PHE A 125 0.32 9.99 17.55
C PHE A 125 -0.05 8.59 17.05
N ILE A 126 -0.58 8.48 15.82
CA ILE A 126 -0.98 7.19 15.24
C ILE A 126 0.25 6.30 14.99
N LEU A 127 1.32 6.82 14.41
CA LEU A 127 2.56 6.08 14.14
C LEU A 127 3.12 5.46 15.43
N CYS A 128 3.17 6.25 16.50
CA CYS A 128 3.68 5.81 17.80
C CYS A 128 2.71 4.88 18.53
N HIS A 129 1.43 5.23 18.59
CA HIS A 129 0.42 4.46 19.33
C HIS A 129 0.19 3.08 18.73
N ALA A 130 0.18 2.98 17.39
CA ALA A 130 0.04 1.72 16.69
C ALA A 130 1.38 0.99 16.46
N GLU A 131 2.50 1.55 16.94
CA GLU A 131 3.86 0.99 16.79
C GLU A 131 4.20 0.60 15.35
N ILE A 132 3.87 1.49 14.40
CA ILE A 132 4.04 1.24 12.97
C ILE A 132 5.53 1.14 12.63
N GLN A 133 5.90 0.07 11.92
CA GLN A 133 7.30 -0.18 11.56
C GLN A 133 7.65 0.16 10.12
N ILE A 134 6.69 -0.01 9.22
CA ILE A 134 6.79 0.37 7.82
C ILE A 134 5.59 1.21 7.45
N ALA A 135 5.80 2.30 6.71
CA ALA A 135 4.73 3.12 6.21
C ALA A 135 4.84 3.33 4.69
N PHE A 136 3.75 3.07 3.97
CA PHE A 136 3.58 3.47 2.58
C PHE A 136 2.95 4.86 2.53
N VAL A 137 3.50 5.76 1.73
CA VAL A 137 3.21 7.19 1.81
C VAL A 137 3.06 7.80 0.42
N GLU A 138 1.99 8.57 0.21
CA GLU A 138 1.84 9.40 -0.98
C GLU A 138 2.93 10.48 -1.02
N GLU A 139 3.48 10.76 -2.19
CA GLU A 139 4.63 11.68 -2.35
C GLU A 139 4.42 13.03 -1.67
N LYS A 140 3.23 13.62 -1.83
CA LYS A 140 2.86 14.92 -1.24
C LYS A 140 2.81 14.91 0.29
N LYS A 141 2.81 13.73 0.92
CA LYS A 141 2.66 13.51 2.36
C LYS A 141 3.95 13.14 3.06
N ILE A 142 5.01 12.83 2.32
CA ILE A 142 6.34 12.55 2.87
C ILE A 142 6.81 13.72 3.75
N GLY A 143 6.70 14.96 3.26
CA GLY A 143 7.11 16.14 4.03
C GLY A 143 6.36 16.31 5.36
N GLU A 144 5.09 15.94 5.42
CA GLU A 144 4.31 15.96 6.66
C GLU A 144 4.71 14.82 7.61
N MET A 145 5.00 13.63 7.07
CA MET A 145 5.52 12.50 7.84
C MET A 145 6.89 12.80 8.45
N LEU A 146 7.81 13.43 7.71
CA LEU A 146 9.14 13.76 8.21
C LEU A 146 9.10 14.71 9.42
N LYS A 147 8.04 15.53 9.57
CA LYS A 147 7.84 16.39 10.75
C LYS A 147 7.54 15.62 12.04
N THR A 148 7.24 14.32 11.96
CA THR A 148 7.00 13.45 13.12
C THR A 148 8.28 12.93 13.77
N PHE A 149 9.44 13.30 13.20
CA PHE A 149 10.74 12.92 13.72
C PHE A 149 11.18 13.87 14.83
N PRO A 150 11.90 13.37 15.86
CA PRO A 150 12.41 12.00 15.99
C PRO A 150 11.43 11.02 16.66
N ASN A 151 10.28 11.46 17.16
CA ASN A 151 9.43 10.63 18.02
C ASN A 151 8.96 9.35 17.33
N SER A 152 8.51 9.44 16.07
CA SER A 152 8.01 8.28 15.33
C SER A 152 9.12 7.27 14.97
N THR A 153 10.39 7.68 14.91
CA THR A 153 11.53 6.82 14.52
C THR A 153 11.85 5.76 15.58
N LYS A 154 11.30 5.91 16.79
CA LYS A 154 11.32 4.86 17.83
C LYS A 154 10.77 3.54 17.27
N PHE A 155 9.68 3.60 16.51
CA PHE A 155 9.00 2.43 15.95
C PHE A 155 9.17 2.33 14.43
N LEU A 156 9.02 3.43 13.70
CA LEU A 156 9.10 3.48 12.24
C LEU A 156 10.55 3.28 11.78
N LYS A 157 10.78 2.27 10.93
CA LYS A 157 12.09 1.90 10.39
C LYS A 157 12.17 2.02 8.86
N THR A 158 11.02 1.97 8.18
CA THR A 158 10.98 1.99 6.72
C THR A 158 9.87 2.90 6.21
N ILE A 159 10.21 3.75 5.24
CA ILE A 159 9.25 4.54 4.46
C ILE A 159 9.30 4.06 3.02
N VAL A 160 8.12 3.88 2.42
CA VAL A 160 7.97 3.55 1.00
C VAL A 160 7.12 4.63 0.35
N SER A 161 7.66 5.34 -0.62
CA SER A 161 6.88 6.30 -1.42
C SER A 161 6.01 5.55 -2.43
N PHE A 162 4.76 5.96 -2.63
CA PHE A 162 3.93 5.48 -3.74
C PHE A 162 4.43 5.94 -5.12
N GLY A 163 5.31 6.93 -5.16
CA GLY A 163 5.91 7.41 -6.39
C GLY A 163 7.42 7.51 -6.24
N LYS A 164 7.98 8.61 -6.76
CA LYS A 164 9.42 8.84 -6.71
C LYS A 164 9.84 9.29 -5.32
N VAL A 165 11.13 9.17 -5.07
CA VAL A 165 11.77 9.65 -3.84
C VAL A 165 12.63 10.86 -4.19
N ASN A 166 12.45 11.96 -3.47
CA ASN A 166 13.37 13.09 -3.54
C ASN A 166 14.62 12.78 -2.71
N THR A 167 15.81 13.04 -3.26
CA THR A 167 17.11 12.89 -2.61
C THR A 167 17.16 13.57 -1.24
N GLU A 168 16.65 14.80 -1.11
CA GLU A 168 16.64 15.54 0.16
C GLU A 168 15.81 14.82 1.23
N GLN A 169 14.65 14.28 0.84
CA GLN A 169 13.77 13.54 1.75
C GLN A 169 14.40 12.21 2.18
N ARG A 170 15.12 11.55 1.27
CA ARG A 170 15.90 10.34 1.56
C ARG A 170 16.99 10.63 2.59
N GLU A 171 17.79 11.67 2.39
CA GLU A 171 18.87 12.05 3.30
C GLU A 171 18.33 12.35 4.72
N VAL A 172 17.19 13.03 4.84
CA VAL A 172 16.55 13.28 6.14
C VAL A 172 16.12 11.99 6.83
N ALA A 173 15.53 11.04 6.09
CA ALA A 173 15.12 9.75 6.64
C ALA A 173 16.33 8.91 7.09
N GLU A 174 17.37 8.83 6.25
CA GLU A 174 18.59 8.07 6.52
C GLU A 174 19.37 8.65 7.70
N LYS A 175 19.41 9.97 7.86
CA LYS A 175 20.00 10.64 9.04
C LYS A 175 19.35 10.21 10.35
N HIS A 176 18.07 9.80 10.31
CA HIS A 176 17.35 9.28 11.46
C HIS A 176 17.35 7.74 11.53
N GLY A 177 18.12 7.06 10.66
CA GLY A 177 18.26 5.61 10.64
C GLY A 177 17.10 4.87 9.98
N LEU A 178 16.31 5.53 9.14
CA LEU A 178 15.23 4.89 8.39
C LEU A 178 15.68 4.54 6.97
N ALA A 179 15.23 3.38 6.48
CA ALA A 179 15.32 3.04 5.07
C ALA A 179 14.22 3.75 4.28
N PHE A 180 14.54 4.25 3.08
CA PHE A 180 13.58 4.95 2.23
C PHE A 180 13.61 4.47 0.77
N TYR A 181 12.56 3.76 0.37
CA TYR A 181 12.38 3.19 -0.97
C TYR A 181 11.37 3.98 -1.81
N SER A 182 11.62 4.02 -3.12
CA SER A 182 10.56 4.29 -4.10
C SER A 182 9.68 3.05 -4.25
N TRP A 183 8.50 3.20 -4.83
CA TRP A 183 7.60 2.07 -5.09
C TRP A 183 8.30 0.98 -5.91
N ASP A 184 8.97 1.38 -7.00
CA ASP A 184 9.63 0.45 -7.92
C ASP A 184 10.83 -0.25 -7.27
N ASP A 185 11.66 0.48 -6.52
CA ASP A 185 12.78 -0.13 -5.77
C ASP A 185 12.24 -1.14 -4.74
N PHE A 186 11.15 -0.77 -4.06
CA PHE A 186 10.54 -1.63 -3.06
C PHE A 186 10.00 -2.92 -3.68
N LEU A 187 9.40 -2.89 -4.87
CA LEU A 187 8.94 -4.09 -5.56
C LEU A 187 10.06 -5.10 -5.89
N GLN A 188 11.31 -4.65 -6.02
CA GLN A 188 12.45 -5.51 -6.30
C GLN A 188 13.12 -6.07 -5.03
N LEU A 189 12.94 -5.41 -3.88
CA LEU A 189 13.62 -5.77 -2.62
C LEU A 189 13.37 -7.24 -2.19
N GLY A 190 12.14 -7.72 -2.28
CA GLY A 190 11.76 -9.09 -1.94
C GLY A 190 12.26 -10.16 -2.93
N VAL A 191 12.51 -9.76 -4.18
CA VAL A 191 13.03 -10.67 -5.23
C VAL A 191 14.52 -10.87 -5.06
N VAL A 192 15.26 -9.80 -4.74
CA VAL A 192 16.72 -9.88 -4.54
C VAL A 192 17.07 -10.74 -3.34
N ASN A 193 16.35 -10.59 -2.22
CA ASN A 193 16.65 -11.37 -1.01
C ASN A 193 16.29 -12.85 -1.14
N SER A 194 15.30 -13.23 -1.94
CA SER A 194 14.95 -14.65 -2.14
C SER A 194 15.98 -15.41 -2.99
N LEU A 195 16.77 -14.71 -3.82
CA LEU A 195 17.86 -15.29 -4.62
C LEU A 195 19.18 -15.45 -3.84
N ILE A 196 19.36 -14.73 -2.73
CA ILE A 196 20.59 -14.77 -1.91
C ILE A 196 20.55 -15.93 -0.91
N PHE A 197 19.37 -16.48 -0.61
CA PHE A 197 19.16 -17.58 0.33
C PHE A 197 18.77 -18.92 -0.34
N GLN A 198 19.10 -19.11 -1.62
CA GLN A 198 19.11 -20.42 -2.30
C GLN A 198 20.55 -20.91 -2.48
#